data_AF-F1L9I4-F1
#
_entry.id   AF-F1L9I4-F1
#
_cell.length_a   1.000
_cell.length_b   1.000
_cell.length_c   1.000
_cell.angle_alpha   90.00
_cell.angle_beta   90.00
_cell.angle_gamma   90.00
#
_symmetry.space_group_name_H-M   'P 1'
#
loop_
_entity.id
_entity.type
_entity.pdbx_description
1 polymer ?
#
loop_
_entity_poly.entity_id
_entity_poly.type
_entity_poly.pdbx_seq_one_letter_code
_entity_poly.pdbx_strand_id
1 'polypeptide(L)'
;MQLVLTFLPNIAARIGNVESLLDFGAGPTIHVAVAFRNTANNIYLADYLPQNREELLRWLNHTARFDWSTTIKKIATIEGLAWSNVQQMETDAHSKVRGVFHCDCFKRPSVNAPPSLLNKFDVVTTIFCIEYCCNTIDEYKSAVANVAEQVKPGGFLMMGAILKETWCSFGGRKFTCLYIDEELVVSTLRECGFLIDDPHSTCLFNHESILVLCSRKKVE
;
A
#
# COMPACT_ATOMS: atom_id res chain seq x y z
N MET A 1 -5.00 -11.41 -2.71
CA MET A 1 -5.00 -10.39 -3.78
C MET A 1 -6.39 -10.00 -4.28
N GLN A 2 -7.33 -10.93 -4.54
CA GLN A 2 -8.66 -10.57 -5.09
C GLN A 2 -9.41 -9.54 -4.23
N LEU A 3 -9.47 -9.77 -2.90
CA LEU A 3 -10.14 -8.86 -1.96
C LEU A 3 -9.58 -7.44 -2.00
N VAL A 4 -8.25 -7.29 -2.06
CA VAL A 4 -7.58 -5.99 -2.17
C VAL A 4 -8.01 -5.27 -3.45
N LEU A 5 -7.97 -5.94 -4.59
CA LEU A 5 -8.35 -5.35 -5.88
C LEU A 5 -9.84 -4.97 -5.95
N THR A 6 -10.69 -5.59 -5.12
CA THR A 6 -12.11 -5.22 -4.99
C THR A 6 -12.30 -3.92 -4.21
N PHE A 7 -11.56 -3.71 -3.12
CA PHE A 7 -11.74 -2.53 -2.25
C PHE A 7 -10.85 -1.35 -2.61
N LEU A 8 -9.66 -1.59 -3.16
CA LEU A 8 -8.67 -0.57 -3.45
C LEU A 8 -9.22 0.58 -4.33
N PRO A 9 -9.93 0.35 -5.45
CA PRO A 9 -10.46 1.45 -6.27
C PRO A 9 -11.53 2.27 -5.52
N ASN A 10 -12.37 1.60 -4.73
CA ASN A 10 -13.40 2.25 -3.91
C ASN A 10 -12.78 3.11 -2.80
N ILE A 11 -11.70 2.63 -2.18
CA ILE A 11 -10.94 3.39 -1.17
C ILE A 11 -10.28 4.61 -1.82
N ALA A 12 -9.64 4.44 -2.99
CA ALA A 12 -9.03 5.55 -3.73
C ALA A 12 -10.07 6.63 -4.08
N ALA A 13 -11.26 6.22 -4.55
CA ALA A 13 -12.36 7.14 -4.83
C ALA A 13 -12.88 7.85 -3.57
N ARG A 14 -12.97 7.16 -2.42
CA ARG A 14 -13.39 7.74 -1.14
C ARG A 14 -12.39 8.75 -0.59
N ILE A 15 -11.08 8.48 -0.71
CA ILE A 15 -10.02 9.42 -0.31
C ILE A 15 -10.10 10.70 -1.17
N GLY A 16 -10.36 10.54 -2.46
CA GLY A 16 -10.43 11.65 -3.40
C GLY A 16 -9.03 12.16 -3.80
N ASN A 17 -8.97 13.39 -4.29
CA ASN A 17 -7.74 13.94 -4.85
C ASN A 17 -6.69 14.25 -3.79
N VAL A 18 -5.45 13.81 -4.04
CA VAL A 18 -4.29 13.94 -3.17
C VAL A 18 -3.05 14.33 -3.96
N GLU A 19 -2.12 15.05 -3.32
CA GLU A 19 -0.91 15.50 -4.00
C GLU A 19 0.15 14.41 -4.11
N SER A 20 0.31 13.61 -3.05
CA SER A 20 1.38 12.64 -2.91
C SER A 20 0.92 11.33 -2.27
N LEU A 21 1.26 10.22 -2.91
CA LEU A 21 1.02 8.86 -2.40
C LEU A 21 2.33 8.08 -2.35
N LEU A 22 2.59 7.39 -1.24
CA LEU A 22 3.66 6.41 -1.11
C LEU A 22 3.06 5.00 -1.01
N ASP A 23 3.43 4.11 -1.93
CA ASP A 23 3.18 2.68 -1.80
C ASP A 23 4.37 1.98 -1.14
N PHE A 24 4.28 1.80 0.17
CA PHE A 24 5.32 1.23 1.01
C PHE A 24 5.25 -0.31 0.98
N GLY A 25 6.35 -0.94 0.54
CA GLY A 25 6.36 -2.40 0.35
C GLY A 25 5.52 -2.83 -0.84
N ALA A 26 5.58 -2.08 -1.94
CA ALA A 26 4.81 -2.32 -3.16
C ALA A 26 5.07 -3.70 -3.79
N GLY A 27 6.19 -4.36 -3.42
CA GLY A 27 6.70 -5.52 -4.12
C GLY A 27 7.03 -5.17 -5.58
N PRO A 28 6.98 -6.14 -6.49
CA PRO A 28 7.13 -5.89 -7.92
C PRO A 28 5.79 -5.49 -8.57
N THR A 29 4.87 -4.84 -7.85
CA THR A 29 3.47 -4.66 -8.29
C THR A 29 3.06 -3.21 -8.52
N ILE A 30 2.06 -2.98 -9.41
CA ILE A 30 1.64 -1.62 -9.82
C ILE A 30 0.18 -1.28 -9.50
N HIS A 31 -0.54 -2.21 -8.86
CA HIS A 31 -2.00 -2.12 -8.71
C HIS A 31 -2.46 -0.89 -7.92
N VAL A 32 -1.69 -0.43 -6.93
CA VAL A 32 -1.94 0.83 -6.21
C VAL A 32 -1.80 2.03 -7.14
N ALA A 33 -0.71 2.10 -7.92
CA ALA A 33 -0.51 3.18 -8.89
C ALA A 33 -1.67 3.25 -9.91
N VAL A 34 -2.16 2.10 -10.37
CA VAL A 34 -3.30 2.03 -11.29
C VAL A 34 -4.59 2.51 -10.63
N ALA A 35 -4.88 2.08 -9.40
CA ALA A 35 -6.11 2.50 -8.72
C ALA A 35 -6.13 4.00 -8.36
N PHE A 36 -4.98 4.57 -8.04
CA PHE A 36 -4.85 6.00 -7.68
C PHE A 36 -4.51 6.91 -8.88
N ARG A 37 -4.40 6.39 -10.11
CA ARG A 37 -3.97 7.15 -11.30
C ARG A 37 -4.74 8.47 -11.56
N ASN A 38 -6.01 8.51 -11.15
CA ASN A 38 -6.91 9.66 -11.34
C ASN A 38 -7.02 10.56 -10.10
N THR A 39 -6.56 10.08 -8.94
CA THR A 39 -6.74 10.76 -7.65
C THR A 39 -5.41 11.23 -7.05
N ALA A 40 -4.28 10.63 -7.40
CA ALA A 40 -2.96 11.06 -6.93
C ALA A 40 -2.16 11.78 -8.03
N ASN A 41 -1.60 12.94 -7.71
CA ASN A 41 -0.75 13.71 -8.65
C ASN A 41 0.67 13.14 -8.77
N ASN A 42 1.22 12.67 -7.65
CA ASN A 42 2.56 12.11 -7.55
C ASN A 42 2.52 10.79 -6.77
N ILE A 43 2.85 9.69 -7.44
CA ILE A 43 2.90 8.36 -6.85
C ILE A 43 4.35 7.93 -6.70
N TYR A 44 4.72 7.45 -5.53
CA TYR A 44 6.04 6.92 -5.24
C TYR A 44 5.90 5.48 -4.80
N LEU A 45 6.69 4.59 -5.40
CA LEU A 45 6.70 3.17 -5.04
C LEU A 45 7.94 2.91 -4.19
N ALA A 46 7.84 2.01 -3.21
CA ALA A 46 8.99 1.64 -2.41
C ALA A 46 8.98 0.15 -2.07
N ASP A 47 10.16 -0.45 -2.07
CA ASP A 47 10.33 -1.84 -1.62
C ASP A 47 11.72 -2.07 -1.02
N TYR A 48 11.83 -3.01 -0.09
CA TYR A 48 13.10 -3.38 0.55
C TYR A 48 14.01 -4.19 -0.40
N LEU A 49 13.43 -5.10 -1.19
CA LEU A 49 14.22 -6.01 -2.03
C LEU A 49 14.65 -5.32 -3.34
N PRO A 50 15.95 -5.37 -3.69
CA PRO A 50 16.43 -4.76 -4.93
C PRO A 50 15.75 -5.35 -6.17
N GLN A 51 15.46 -6.66 -6.19
CA GLN A 51 14.83 -7.33 -7.32
C GLN A 51 13.41 -6.82 -7.58
N ASN A 52 12.64 -6.54 -6.52
CA ASN A 52 11.30 -5.98 -6.66
C ASN A 52 11.36 -4.56 -7.25
N ARG A 53 12.27 -3.72 -6.73
CA ARG A 53 12.50 -2.37 -7.28
C ARG A 53 12.97 -2.41 -8.73
N GLU A 54 13.80 -3.38 -9.10
CA GLU A 54 14.21 -3.57 -10.49
C GLU A 54 13.03 -3.87 -11.42
N GLU A 55 12.06 -4.71 -11.02
CA GLU A 55 10.86 -4.95 -11.83
C GLU A 55 9.99 -3.68 -11.96
N LEU A 56 9.85 -2.89 -10.88
CA LEU A 56 9.14 -1.60 -10.93
C LEU A 56 9.84 -0.62 -11.86
N LEU A 57 11.18 -0.54 -11.81
CA LEU A 57 11.97 0.30 -12.71
C LEU A 57 11.89 -0.18 -14.16
N ARG A 58 11.86 -1.50 -14.42
CA ARG A 58 11.62 -2.02 -15.77
C ARG A 58 10.25 -1.61 -16.27
N TRP A 59 9.22 -1.67 -15.43
CA TRP A 59 7.88 -1.21 -15.79
C TRP A 59 7.87 0.29 -16.12
N LEU A 60 8.51 1.12 -15.29
CA LEU A 60 8.68 2.55 -15.57
C LEU A 60 9.48 2.85 -16.84
N ASN A 61 10.42 1.98 -17.20
CA ASN A 61 11.20 2.15 -18.42
C ASN A 61 10.57 1.47 -19.64
N HIS A 62 9.32 0.97 -19.55
CA HIS A 62 8.63 0.21 -20.60
C HIS A 62 9.41 -1.03 -21.09
N THR A 63 10.19 -1.65 -20.19
CA THR A 63 10.99 -2.86 -20.44
C THR A 63 10.56 -4.06 -19.60
N ALA A 64 9.50 -3.92 -18.79
CA ALA A 64 8.92 -5.02 -18.03
C ALA A 64 8.36 -6.09 -18.96
N ARG A 65 8.49 -7.35 -18.54
CA ARG A 65 7.94 -8.52 -19.27
C ARG A 65 6.58 -8.97 -18.75
N PHE A 66 6.27 -8.62 -17.50
CA PHE A 66 5.02 -9.04 -16.87
C PHE A 66 3.85 -8.24 -17.43
N ASP A 67 2.82 -8.94 -17.90
CA ASP A 67 1.59 -8.32 -18.40
C ASP A 67 0.60 -8.07 -17.26
N TRP A 68 0.36 -6.79 -16.96
CA TRP A 68 -0.56 -6.35 -15.91
C TRP A 68 -2.03 -6.30 -16.36
N SER A 69 -2.34 -6.60 -17.62
CA SER A 69 -3.68 -6.47 -18.21
C SER A 69 -4.77 -7.16 -17.38
N THR A 70 -4.50 -8.37 -16.86
CA THR A 70 -5.48 -9.12 -16.06
C THR A 70 -5.82 -8.40 -14.75
N THR A 71 -4.82 -7.82 -14.09
CA THR A 71 -4.99 -7.06 -12.85
C THR A 71 -5.71 -5.74 -13.12
N ILE A 72 -5.32 -5.03 -14.19
CA ILE A 72 -5.94 -3.76 -14.57
C ILE A 72 -7.40 -3.96 -15.00
N LYS A 73 -7.73 -5.05 -15.70
CA LYS A 73 -9.13 -5.40 -16.03
C LYS A 73 -10.00 -5.57 -14.79
N LYS A 74 -9.45 -6.13 -13.70
CA LYS A 74 -10.19 -6.24 -12.42
C LYS A 74 -10.47 -4.86 -11.85
N ILE A 75 -9.47 -3.98 -11.82
CA ILE A 75 -9.63 -2.59 -11.37
C ILE A 75 -10.67 -1.87 -12.25
N ALA A 76 -10.56 -1.97 -13.58
CA ALA A 76 -11.50 -1.38 -14.52
C ALA A 76 -12.95 -1.84 -14.29
N THR A 77 -13.13 -3.14 -14.00
CA THR A 77 -14.46 -3.71 -13.73
C THR A 77 -15.08 -3.10 -12.48
N ILE A 78 -14.30 -2.92 -11.40
CA ILE A 78 -14.76 -2.28 -10.16
C ILE A 78 -15.08 -0.81 -10.39
N GLU A 79 -14.29 -0.11 -11.20
CA GLU A 79 -14.50 1.30 -11.54
C GLU A 79 -15.60 1.53 -12.59
N GLY A 80 -16.24 0.46 -13.11
CA GLY A 80 -17.27 0.56 -14.15
C GLY A 80 -16.73 1.01 -15.52
N LEU A 81 -15.44 0.77 -15.79
CA LEU A 81 -14.77 1.13 -17.04
C LEU A 81 -14.73 -0.03 -18.02
N ALA A 82 -14.81 0.29 -19.32
CA ALA A 82 -14.64 -0.68 -20.38
C ALA A 82 -13.20 -1.22 -20.41
N TRP A 83 -13.03 -2.52 -20.71
CA TRP A 83 -11.71 -3.14 -20.79
C TRP A 83 -10.84 -2.62 -21.95
N SER A 84 -11.43 -1.92 -22.92
CA SER A 84 -10.70 -1.14 -23.93
C SER A 84 -9.80 -0.08 -23.31
N ASN A 85 -10.06 0.36 -22.09
CA ASN A 85 -9.32 1.42 -21.41
C ASN A 85 -8.06 0.90 -20.69
N VAL A 86 -7.84 -0.42 -20.62
CA VAL A 86 -6.75 -1.04 -19.85
C VAL A 86 -5.37 -0.44 -20.16
N GLN A 87 -5.03 -0.29 -21.43
CA GLN A 87 -3.74 0.28 -21.85
C GLN A 87 -3.61 1.75 -21.45
N GLN A 88 -4.71 2.52 -21.55
CA GLN A 88 -4.73 3.92 -21.12
C GLN A 88 -4.59 4.03 -19.59
N MET A 89 -5.27 3.16 -18.82
CA MET A 89 -5.15 3.15 -17.37
C MET A 89 -3.72 2.88 -16.90
N GLU A 90 -3.01 1.97 -17.56
CA GLU A 90 -1.60 1.72 -17.28
C GLU A 90 -0.72 2.92 -17.64
N THR A 91 -0.98 3.53 -18.80
CA THR A 91 -0.27 4.74 -19.27
C THR A 91 -0.46 5.92 -18.32
N ASP A 92 -1.70 6.14 -17.86
CA ASP A 92 -2.02 7.18 -16.89
C ASP A 92 -1.29 6.93 -15.57
N ALA A 93 -1.34 5.70 -15.05
CA ALA A 93 -0.65 5.32 -13.82
C ALA A 93 0.86 5.55 -13.93
N HIS A 94 1.45 5.10 -15.03
CA HIS A 94 2.86 5.31 -15.37
C HIS A 94 3.23 6.80 -15.35
N SER A 95 2.41 7.65 -15.98
CA SER A 95 2.62 9.10 -16.01
C SER A 95 2.56 9.79 -14.64
N LYS A 96 2.01 9.14 -13.61
CA LYS A 96 1.91 9.67 -12.24
C LYS A 96 3.05 9.21 -11.33
N VAL A 97 3.74 8.14 -11.68
CA VAL A 97 4.84 7.63 -10.84
C VAL A 97 6.08 8.51 -11.01
N ARG A 98 6.62 8.97 -9.88
CA ARG A 98 7.74 9.92 -9.82
C ARG A 98 9.06 9.28 -9.37
N GLY A 99 9.00 8.10 -8.77
CA GLY A 99 10.21 7.41 -8.33
C GLY A 99 9.93 6.05 -7.68
N VAL A 100 10.99 5.26 -7.61
CA VAL A 100 11.03 3.98 -6.89
C VAL A 100 12.12 4.08 -5.83
N PHE A 101 11.75 3.95 -4.56
CA PHE A 101 12.64 4.11 -3.42
C PHE A 101 12.96 2.78 -2.74
N HIS A 102 14.10 2.75 -2.04
CA HIS A 102 14.33 1.74 -1.01
C HIS A 102 13.55 2.12 0.26
N CYS A 103 12.94 1.14 0.92
CA CYS A 103 12.33 1.31 2.23
C CYS A 103 12.71 0.17 3.18
N ASP A 104 12.69 0.44 4.48
CA ASP A 104 12.93 -0.50 5.56
C ASP A 104 12.06 -0.09 6.77
N CYS A 105 11.06 -0.91 7.11
CA CYS A 105 10.12 -0.60 8.19
C CYS A 105 10.78 -0.59 9.59
N PHE A 106 11.98 -1.16 9.73
CA PHE A 106 12.75 -1.12 10.97
C PHE A 106 13.62 0.13 11.11
N LYS A 107 13.60 1.04 10.14
CA LYS A 107 14.34 2.31 10.16
C LYS A 107 13.42 3.51 10.34
N ARG A 108 14.04 4.60 10.81
CA ARG A 108 13.42 5.91 10.95
C ARG A 108 14.37 6.97 10.38
N PRO A 109 14.07 7.61 9.23
CA PRO A 109 12.87 7.40 8.38
C PRO A 109 12.82 5.99 7.76
N SER A 110 11.61 5.49 7.53
CA SER A 110 11.36 4.15 7.00
C SER A 110 11.51 4.05 5.48
N VAL A 111 11.65 5.18 4.78
CA VAL A 111 11.84 5.26 3.33
C VAL A 111 13.00 6.19 2.98
N ASN A 112 13.82 5.79 2.01
CA ASN A 112 14.95 6.57 1.52
C ASN A 112 14.48 7.60 0.47
N ALA A 113 13.56 8.49 0.86
CA ALA A 113 13.04 9.55 0.02
C ALA A 113 13.72 10.91 0.31
N PRO A 114 13.67 11.89 -0.62
CA PRO A 114 14.13 13.25 -0.36
C PRO A 114 13.48 13.87 0.89
N PRO A 115 14.20 14.72 1.66
CA PRO A 115 13.65 15.37 2.87
C PRO A 115 12.38 16.19 2.64
N SER A 116 12.13 16.64 1.41
CA SER A 116 10.90 17.35 1.04
C SER A 116 9.65 16.47 1.08
N LEU A 117 9.78 15.13 1.00
CA LEU A 117 8.67 14.17 1.00
C LEU A 117 8.48 13.45 2.34
N LEU A 118 9.54 13.30 3.13
CA LEU A 118 9.48 12.56 4.41
C LEU A 118 8.39 13.13 5.33
N ASN A 119 7.57 12.24 5.89
CA ASN A 119 6.48 12.55 6.82
C ASN A 119 5.40 13.49 6.26
N LYS A 120 5.30 13.62 4.93
CA LYS A 120 4.41 14.57 4.25
C LYS A 120 3.45 13.95 3.25
N PHE A 121 3.44 12.63 3.11
CA PHE A 121 2.55 11.96 2.17
C PHE A 121 1.09 12.13 2.59
N ASP A 122 0.23 12.48 1.63
CA ASP A 122 -1.22 12.54 1.84
C ASP A 122 -1.79 11.14 2.08
N VAL A 123 -1.24 10.15 1.38
CA VAL A 123 -1.61 8.74 1.50
C VAL A 123 -0.34 7.90 1.60
N VAL A 124 -0.30 7.00 2.56
CA VAL A 124 0.64 5.86 2.55
C VAL A 124 -0.18 4.59 2.41
N THR A 125 0.20 3.73 1.47
CA THR A 125 -0.34 2.38 1.35
C THR A 125 0.70 1.37 1.80
N THR A 126 0.28 0.28 2.43
CA THR A 126 1.12 -0.87 2.76
C THR A 126 0.27 -2.13 2.73
N ILE A 127 0.51 -3.01 1.76
CA ILE A 127 -0.39 -4.14 1.49
C ILE A 127 0.43 -5.43 1.52
N PHE A 128 0.13 -6.30 2.47
CA PHE A 128 0.80 -7.60 2.66
C PHE A 128 2.32 -7.47 2.80
N CYS A 129 2.75 -6.61 3.73
CA CYS A 129 4.15 -6.21 3.87
C CYS A 129 4.65 -6.42 5.31
N ILE A 130 4.19 -5.60 6.26
CA ILE A 130 4.81 -5.50 7.59
C ILE A 130 4.73 -6.80 8.38
N GLU A 131 3.65 -7.56 8.24
CA GLU A 131 3.46 -8.86 8.92
C GLU A 131 4.48 -9.92 8.48
N TYR A 132 5.04 -9.79 7.28
CA TYR A 132 6.09 -10.68 6.76
C TYR A 132 7.50 -10.26 7.17
N CYS A 133 7.67 -9.03 7.64
CA CYS A 133 8.97 -8.50 8.04
C CYS A 133 9.31 -8.82 9.50
N CYS A 134 8.30 -9.01 10.35
CA CYS A 134 8.45 -9.04 11.81
C CYS A 134 8.43 -10.46 12.39
N ASN A 135 9.12 -10.68 13.51
CA ASN A 135 9.13 -11.93 14.26
C ASN A 135 8.47 -11.79 15.65
N THR A 136 8.25 -10.56 16.13
CA THR A 136 7.59 -10.27 17.41
C THR A 136 6.54 -9.18 17.29
N ILE A 137 5.61 -9.13 18.26
CA ILE A 137 4.59 -8.09 18.34
C ILE A 137 5.22 -6.70 18.51
N ASP A 138 6.29 -6.58 19.31
CA ASP A 138 6.97 -5.30 19.53
C ASP A 138 7.67 -4.79 18.26
N GLU A 139 8.29 -5.69 17.49
CA GLU A 139 8.82 -5.37 16.17
C GLU A 139 7.71 -4.90 15.22
N TYR A 140 6.57 -5.59 15.21
CA TYR A 140 5.42 -5.22 14.39
C TYR A 140 4.87 -3.83 14.75
N LYS A 141 4.64 -3.58 16.04
CA LYS A 141 4.17 -2.26 16.52
C LYS A 141 5.14 -1.14 16.13
N SER A 142 6.44 -1.38 16.33
CA SER A 142 7.49 -0.42 15.97
C SER A 142 7.56 -0.17 14.46
N ALA A 143 7.45 -1.24 13.66
CA ALA A 143 7.46 -1.15 12.21
C ALA A 143 6.25 -0.39 11.67
N VAL A 144 5.05 -0.68 12.17
CA VAL A 144 3.83 0.08 11.84
C VAL A 144 3.99 1.55 12.19
N ALA A 145 4.53 1.87 13.37
CA ALA A 145 4.76 3.25 13.80
C ALA A 145 5.73 4.00 12.86
N ASN A 146 6.83 3.38 12.45
CA ASN A 146 7.81 3.97 11.53
C ASN A 146 7.22 4.22 10.12
N VAL A 147 6.34 3.35 9.64
CA VAL A 147 5.62 3.54 8.36
C VAL A 147 4.53 4.61 8.50
N ALA A 148 3.76 4.58 9.58
CA ALA A 148 2.72 5.55 9.90
C ALA A 148 3.24 6.98 10.04
N GLU A 149 4.50 7.16 10.44
CA GLU A 149 5.14 8.49 10.51
C GLU A 149 5.21 9.17 9.13
N GLN A 150 5.29 8.39 8.04
CA GLN A 150 5.34 8.94 6.68
C GLN A 150 4.02 9.61 6.26
N VAL A 151 2.91 9.30 6.94
CA VAL A 151 1.60 9.92 6.73
C VAL A 151 1.57 11.29 7.42
N LYS A 152 1.23 12.34 6.66
CA LYS A 152 1.05 13.69 7.21
C LYS A 152 -0.15 13.76 8.19
N PRO A 153 -0.20 14.74 9.11
CA PRO A 153 -1.41 15.01 9.88
C PRO A 153 -2.62 15.22 8.97
N GLY A 154 -3.74 14.55 9.26
CA GLY A 154 -4.94 14.55 8.41
C GLY A 154 -4.84 13.72 7.13
N GLY A 155 -3.70 13.09 6.83
CA GLY A 155 -3.53 12.15 5.71
C GLY A 155 -4.13 10.78 6.02
N PHE A 156 -3.92 9.81 5.13
CA PHE A 156 -4.50 8.47 5.21
C PHE A 156 -3.45 7.38 5.19
N LEU A 157 -3.70 6.31 5.96
CA LEU A 157 -3.04 5.03 5.80
C LEU A 157 -4.04 4.04 5.22
N MET A 158 -3.71 3.43 4.09
CA MET A 158 -4.41 2.25 3.59
C MET A 158 -3.54 1.02 3.87
N MET A 159 -4.08 0.06 4.61
CA MET A 159 -3.36 -1.16 4.98
C MET A 159 -4.11 -2.39 4.48
N GLY A 160 -3.39 -3.31 3.84
CA GLY A 160 -3.81 -4.68 3.63
C GLY A 160 -2.95 -5.61 4.47
N ALA A 161 -3.55 -6.52 5.23
CA ALA A 161 -2.84 -7.47 6.09
C ALA A 161 -3.45 -8.87 5.99
N ILE A 162 -2.62 -9.90 6.07
CA ILE A 162 -3.08 -11.26 6.32
C ILE A 162 -3.06 -11.55 7.82
N LEU A 163 -4.20 -11.97 8.35
CA LEU A 163 -4.40 -12.30 9.75
C LEU A 163 -4.26 -13.80 9.98
N LYS A 164 -3.87 -14.16 11.21
CA LYS A 164 -3.84 -15.52 11.74
C LYS A 164 -3.01 -16.53 10.93
N GLU A 165 -2.14 -16.04 10.06
CA GLU A 165 -1.19 -16.83 9.29
C GLU A 165 0.18 -16.78 9.97
N THR A 166 1.01 -17.81 9.76
CA THR A 166 2.38 -17.89 10.30
C THR A 166 3.44 -18.15 9.24
N TRP A 167 3.02 -18.38 8.00
CA TRP A 167 3.91 -18.60 6.88
C TRP A 167 3.20 -18.35 5.55
N CYS A 168 3.97 -18.03 4.50
CA CYS A 168 3.50 -17.96 3.13
C CYS A 168 4.49 -18.64 2.18
N SER A 169 4.10 -18.82 0.92
CA SER A 169 4.99 -19.37 -0.12
C SER A 169 4.98 -18.52 -1.38
N PHE A 170 6.15 -18.06 -1.82
CA PHE A 170 6.35 -17.32 -3.05
C PHE A 170 7.43 -17.98 -3.90
N GLY A 171 7.12 -18.28 -5.17
CA GLY A 171 8.11 -18.83 -6.10
C GLY A 171 8.75 -20.14 -5.65
N GLY A 172 8.01 -20.98 -4.92
CA GLY A 172 8.50 -22.24 -4.35
C GLY A 172 9.35 -22.10 -3.08
N ARG A 173 9.46 -20.90 -2.51
CA ARG A 173 10.13 -20.65 -1.21
C ARG A 173 9.11 -20.32 -0.15
N LYS A 174 9.33 -20.87 1.06
CA LYS A 174 8.52 -20.61 2.23
C LYS A 174 9.13 -19.47 3.06
N PHE A 175 8.30 -18.53 3.49
CA PHE A 175 8.66 -17.44 4.38
C PHE A 175 7.78 -17.51 5.62
N THR A 176 8.30 -17.08 6.77
CA THR A 176 7.51 -16.90 7.99
C THR A 176 6.75 -15.58 7.93
N CYS A 177 5.61 -15.51 8.58
CA CYS A 177 4.96 -14.24 8.93
C CYS A 177 4.58 -14.26 10.41
N LEU A 178 4.52 -13.08 11.00
CA LEU A 178 4.05 -12.92 12.37
C LEU A 178 2.56 -13.22 12.42
N TYR A 179 2.14 -14.06 13.37
CA TYR A 179 0.72 -14.23 13.68
C TYR A 179 0.18 -12.91 14.23
N ILE A 180 -0.69 -12.26 13.46
CA ILE A 180 -1.41 -11.05 13.86
C ILE A 180 -2.92 -11.28 13.75
N ASP A 181 -3.70 -10.58 14.57
CA ASP A 181 -5.15 -10.53 14.45
C ASP A 181 -5.65 -9.10 14.29
N GLU A 182 -6.96 -8.95 14.06
CA GLU A 182 -7.57 -7.65 13.83
C GLU A 182 -7.40 -6.71 15.03
N GLU A 183 -7.49 -7.23 16.27
CA GLU A 183 -7.35 -6.44 17.48
C GLU A 183 -5.93 -5.85 17.59
N LEU A 184 -4.90 -6.63 17.29
CA LEU A 184 -3.53 -6.14 17.25
C LEU A 184 -3.35 -5.05 16.19
N VAL A 185 -3.89 -5.22 14.98
CA VAL A 185 -3.80 -4.20 13.93
C VAL A 185 -4.50 -2.91 14.37
N VAL A 186 -5.74 -3.02 14.83
CA VAL A 186 -6.58 -1.88 15.23
C VAL A 186 -5.98 -1.12 16.42
N SER A 187 -5.53 -1.84 17.46
CA SER A 187 -4.88 -1.23 18.63
C SER A 187 -3.58 -0.52 18.26
N THR A 188 -2.74 -1.13 17.42
CA THR A 188 -1.49 -0.53 16.94
C THR A 188 -1.75 0.76 16.16
N LEU A 189 -2.73 0.76 15.25
CA LEU A 189 -3.07 1.96 14.47
C LEU A 189 -3.67 3.07 15.35
N ARG A 190 -4.45 2.69 16.38
CA ARG A 190 -4.95 3.65 17.38
C ARG A 190 -3.80 4.32 18.13
N GLU A 191 -2.82 3.54 18.57
CA GLU A 191 -1.58 4.03 19.22
C GLU A 191 -0.78 4.96 18.29
N CYS A 192 -0.80 4.69 16.97
CA CYS A 192 -0.15 5.52 15.94
C CYS A 192 -0.94 6.80 15.56
N GLY A 193 -2.05 7.09 16.24
CA GLY A 193 -2.83 8.32 16.02
C GLY A 193 -3.81 8.26 14.86
N PHE A 194 -4.19 7.09 14.39
CA PHE A 194 -5.27 6.94 13.40
C PHE A 194 -6.66 6.94 14.07
N LEU A 195 -7.64 7.47 13.36
CA LEU A 195 -9.04 7.57 13.79
C LEU A 195 -9.80 6.26 13.54
N ILE A 196 -9.21 5.14 13.96
CA ILE A 196 -9.69 3.79 13.62
C ILE A 196 -11.12 3.50 14.12
N ASP A 197 -11.54 4.17 15.20
CA ASP A 197 -12.86 4.02 15.81
C ASP A 197 -13.93 4.96 15.21
N ASP A 198 -13.53 5.91 14.35
CA ASP A 198 -14.46 6.84 13.70
C ASP A 198 -14.92 6.28 12.33
N PRO A 199 -16.19 5.89 12.16
CA PRO A 199 -16.70 5.34 10.90
C PRO A 199 -16.74 6.35 9.74
N HIS A 200 -16.63 7.64 10.02
CA HIS A 200 -16.49 8.65 8.96
C HIS A 200 -15.05 8.72 8.44
N SER A 201 -14.08 8.52 9.32
CA SER A 201 -12.65 8.58 9.00
C SER A 201 -12.02 7.23 8.64
N THR A 202 -12.74 6.13 8.85
CA THR A 202 -12.22 4.77 8.66
C THR A 202 -13.18 3.90 7.85
N CYS A 203 -12.62 3.10 6.95
CA CYS A 203 -13.27 1.90 6.43
C CYS A 203 -12.41 0.67 6.75
N LEU A 204 -13.05 -0.42 7.16
CA LEU A 204 -12.40 -1.67 7.51
C LEU A 204 -13.23 -2.83 6.96
N PHE A 205 -12.56 -3.72 6.25
CA PHE A 205 -13.12 -4.93 5.67
C PHE A 205 -12.25 -6.10 6.12
N ASN A 206 -12.83 -7.05 6.85
CA ASN A 206 -12.18 -8.31 7.18
C ASN A 206 -12.99 -9.45 6.57
N HIS A 207 -12.35 -10.21 5.68
CA HIS A 207 -12.96 -11.38 5.08
C HIS A 207 -11.92 -12.48 4.91
N GLU A 208 -12.24 -13.68 5.40
CA GLU A 208 -11.36 -14.87 5.33
C GLU A 208 -9.93 -14.61 5.80
N SER A 209 -9.78 -13.88 6.91
CA SER A 209 -8.48 -13.50 7.49
C SER A 209 -7.66 -12.55 6.60
N ILE A 210 -8.27 -11.90 5.62
CA ILE A 210 -7.66 -10.80 4.88
C ILE A 210 -8.32 -9.51 5.36
N LEU A 211 -7.52 -8.64 5.96
CA LEU A 211 -7.92 -7.32 6.41
C LEU A 211 -7.54 -6.29 5.36
N VAL A 212 -8.48 -5.43 4.98
CA VAL A 212 -8.22 -4.22 4.20
C VAL A 212 -8.86 -3.06 4.93
N LEU A 213 -8.07 -2.05 5.27
CA LEU A 213 -8.57 -0.85 5.92
C LEU A 213 -7.98 0.41 5.31
N CYS A 214 -8.68 1.52 5.47
CA CYS A 214 -8.15 2.85 5.29
C CYS A 214 -8.60 3.71 6.46
N SER A 215 -7.67 4.42 7.09
CA SER A 215 -7.98 5.29 8.23
C SER A 215 -7.25 6.63 8.11
N ARG A 216 -7.95 7.71 8.46
CA ARG A 216 -7.37 9.05 8.54
C ARG A 216 -6.53 9.21 9.81
N LYS A 217 -5.36 9.83 9.68
CA LYS A 217 -4.50 10.24 10.80
C LYS A 217 -5.05 11.51 11.44
N LYS A 218 -4.95 11.63 12.76
CA LYS A 218 -5.33 12.86 13.48
C LYS A 218 -4.61 14.09 12.91
N VAL A 219 -5.31 15.22 12.89
CA VAL A 219 -4.72 16.55 12.71
C VAL A 219 -4.41 17.01 14.13
N GLU A 220 -3.13 17.07 14.51
CA GLU A 220 -2.75 17.67 15.79
C GLU A 220 -2.99 19.18 15.78
#